data_AF-A0A9J9L021-F1
#
_entry.id   AF-A0A9J9L021-F1
#
_cell.length_a   1.000
_cell.length_b   1.000
_cell.length_c   1.000
_cell.angle_alpha   90.00
_cell.angle_beta   90.00
_cell.angle_gamma   90.00
#
_symmetry.space_group_name_H-M   'P 1'
#
loop_
_entity.id
_entity.type
_entity.pdbx_description
1 polymer ?
#
loop_
_entity_poly.entity_id
_entity_poly.type
_entity_poly.pdbx_seq_one_letter_code
_entity_poly.pdbx_strand_id
1 'polypeptide(L)'
;MVFTSSRAACALTFFLSVVAAPAALAHAHLKHQYPAADAQVAAAPQALTLNFSEGIEPKFSGITITGDKQQIVKVGAVKRAENDKTQLIAPLEQALTPGTYQVDWHVVSVDGHKTKGSYHFSVK
;
A
#
# COMPACT_ATOMS: atom_id res chain seq x y z
N MET A 1 -27.46 -15.00 51.42
CA MET A 1 -26.15 -14.83 50.74
C MET A 1 -26.43 -14.08 49.44
N VAL A 2 -26.37 -12.74 49.45
CA VAL A 2 -26.75 -11.90 48.30
C VAL A 2 -25.48 -11.38 47.63
N PHE A 3 -24.95 -12.22 46.77
CA PHE A 3 -24.03 -11.92 45.68
C PHE A 3 -24.79 -12.51 44.46
N THR A 4 -24.91 -11.93 43.26
CA THR A 4 -23.84 -11.35 42.44
C THR A 4 -24.40 -10.91 41.06
N SER A 5 -25.69 -10.64 40.88
CA SER A 5 -26.26 -10.40 39.54
C SER A 5 -25.63 -9.20 38.81
N SER A 6 -25.28 -8.13 39.54
CA SER A 6 -24.62 -6.95 38.99
C SER A 6 -23.16 -7.22 38.57
N ARG A 7 -22.43 -8.06 39.30
CA ARG A 7 -21.04 -8.41 38.97
C ARG A 7 -20.95 -9.37 37.79
N ALA A 8 -21.87 -10.34 37.71
CA ALA A 8 -21.97 -11.26 36.58
C ALA A 8 -22.37 -10.52 35.30
N ALA A 9 -23.32 -9.57 35.39
CA ALA A 9 -23.70 -8.72 34.27
C ALA A 9 -22.51 -7.88 33.79
N CYS A 10 -21.83 -7.15 34.68
CA CYS A 10 -20.66 -6.34 34.32
C CYS A 10 -19.50 -7.17 33.74
N ALA A 11 -19.26 -8.38 34.26
CA ALA A 11 -18.24 -9.27 33.74
C ALA A 11 -18.59 -9.76 32.32
N LEU A 12 -19.87 -10.03 32.05
CA LEU A 12 -20.33 -10.46 30.73
C LEU A 12 -20.26 -9.32 29.70
N THR A 13 -20.63 -8.08 30.07
CA THR A 13 -20.48 -6.92 29.18
C THR A 13 -19.01 -6.62 28.88
N PHE A 14 -18.13 -6.74 29.89
CA PHE A 14 -16.70 -6.59 29.69
C PHE A 14 -16.14 -7.66 28.74
N PHE A 15 -16.53 -8.93 28.92
CA PHE A 15 -16.10 -10.01 28.03
C PHE A 15 -16.59 -9.81 26.58
N LEU A 16 -17.85 -9.38 26.39
CA LEU A 16 -18.37 -9.06 25.06
C LEU A 16 -17.62 -7.90 24.39
N SER A 17 -17.20 -6.89 25.16
CA SER A 17 -16.44 -5.75 24.61
C SER A 17 -15.02 -6.12 24.15
N VAL A 18 -14.36 -7.09 24.80
CA VAL A 18 -13.00 -7.52 24.42
C VAL A 18 -13.01 -8.36 23.15
N VAL A 19 -14.04 -9.18 22.93
CA VAL A 19 -14.16 -10.01 21.71
C VAL A 19 -14.50 -9.17 20.48
N ALA A 20 -15.13 -8.00 20.66
CA ALA A 20 -15.55 -7.12 19.57
C ALA A 20 -14.49 -6.10 19.12
N ALA A 21 -13.27 -6.13 19.67
CA ALA A 21 -12.21 -5.21 19.26
C ALA A 21 -11.75 -5.53 17.83
N PRO A 22 -11.87 -4.60 16.86
CA PRO A 22 -11.34 -4.83 15.52
C PRO A 22 -9.82 -4.94 15.59
N ALA A 23 -9.25 -5.86 14.80
CA ALA A 23 -7.80 -5.95 14.65
C ALA A 23 -7.28 -4.64 14.05
N ALA A 24 -6.46 -3.91 14.80
CA ALA A 24 -5.77 -2.73 14.27
C ALA A 24 -4.70 -3.20 13.29
N LEU A 25 -4.88 -2.90 12.00
CA LEU A 25 -3.86 -3.09 10.98
C LEU A 25 -2.85 -1.94 11.11
N ALA A 26 -1.73 -2.19 11.77
CA ALA A 26 -0.69 -1.16 11.90
C ALA A 26 0.09 -0.99 10.59
N HIS A 27 0.41 -2.10 9.92
CA HIS A 27 1.30 -2.11 8.75
C HIS A 27 0.56 -1.78 7.45
N ALA A 28 1.15 -0.92 6.60
CA ALA A 28 0.68 -0.70 5.24
C ALA A 28 0.89 -1.95 4.35
N HIS A 29 -0.21 -2.52 3.86
CA HIS A 29 -0.22 -3.57 2.85
C HIS A 29 -0.73 -3.04 1.52
N LEU A 30 -0.09 -3.42 0.41
CA LEU A 30 -0.57 -3.06 -0.93
C LEU A 30 -1.94 -3.70 -1.17
N LYS A 31 -2.92 -2.88 -1.54
CA LYS A 31 -4.31 -3.29 -1.82
C LYS A 31 -4.60 -3.28 -3.31
N HIS A 32 -4.24 -2.18 -3.97
CA HIS A 32 -4.46 -1.98 -5.39
C HIS A 32 -3.27 -1.25 -6.00
N GLN A 33 -3.02 -1.49 -7.28
CA GLN A 33 -1.97 -0.82 -8.02
C GLN A 33 -2.37 -0.64 -9.48
N TYR A 34 -1.89 0.43 -10.08
CA TYR A 34 -1.96 0.68 -11.51
C TYR A 34 -0.56 1.01 -12.06
N PRO A 35 -0.10 0.32 -13.12
CA PRO A 35 -0.69 -0.89 -13.71
C PRO A 35 -0.84 -2.04 -12.70
N ALA A 36 -1.87 -2.87 -12.90
CA ALA A 36 -2.09 -4.04 -12.05
C ALA A 36 -0.98 -5.09 -12.23
N ALA A 37 -0.78 -5.94 -11.22
CA ALA A 37 0.16 -7.05 -11.35
C ALA A 37 -0.20 -7.95 -12.54
N ASP A 38 0.83 -8.33 -13.30
CA ASP A 38 0.77 -9.16 -14.51
C ASP A 38 -0.09 -8.58 -15.64
N ALA A 39 -0.50 -7.31 -15.53
CA ALA A 39 -1.30 -6.65 -16.54
C ALA A 39 -0.46 -6.28 -17.78
N GLN A 40 -1.09 -6.37 -18.95
CA GLN A 40 -0.56 -5.82 -20.19
C GLN A 40 -1.30 -4.54 -20.55
N VAL A 41 -0.63 -3.39 -20.42
CA VAL A 41 -1.21 -2.09 -20.75
C VAL A 41 -0.91 -1.72 -22.21
N ALA A 42 -1.91 -1.19 -22.91
CA ALA A 42 -1.76 -0.80 -24.31
C ALA A 42 -0.95 0.49 -24.50
N ALA A 43 -0.92 1.35 -23.49
CA ALA A 43 -0.18 2.60 -23.50
C ALA A 43 0.66 2.72 -22.23
N ALA A 44 1.86 3.29 -22.36
CA ALA A 44 2.70 3.60 -21.21
C ALA A 44 1.97 4.58 -20.27
N PRO A 45 1.86 4.26 -18.96
CA PRO A 45 1.28 5.17 -18.00
C PRO A 45 2.19 6.39 -17.81
N GLN A 46 1.63 7.53 -17.41
CA GLN A 46 2.44 8.69 -17.00
C GLN A 46 2.93 8.59 -15.56
N ALA A 47 2.27 7.76 -14.74
CA ALA A 47 2.62 7.50 -13.36
C ALA A 47 2.13 6.11 -12.95
N LEU A 48 2.81 5.50 -11.99
CA LEU A 48 2.29 4.36 -11.25
C LEU A 48 1.50 4.87 -10.04
N THR A 49 0.42 4.19 -9.69
CA THR A 49 -0.31 4.44 -8.44
C THR A 49 -0.40 3.17 -7.62
N LEU A 50 -0.09 3.27 -6.33
CA LEU A 50 -0.16 2.16 -5.38
C LEU A 50 -1.00 2.60 -4.18
N ASN A 51 -2.10 1.88 -3.92
CA ASN A 51 -3.00 2.10 -2.81
C ASN A 51 -2.74 1.08 -1.70
N PHE A 52 -2.55 1.57 -0.49
CA PHE A 52 -2.23 0.75 0.67
C PHE A 52 -3.43 0.65 1.63
N SER A 53 -3.35 -0.25 2.61
CA SER A 53 -4.35 -0.34 3.69
C SER A 53 -4.29 0.86 4.64
N GLU A 54 -3.11 1.46 4.78
CA GLU A 54 -2.85 2.53 5.73
C GLU A 54 -2.34 3.79 5.05
N GLY A 55 -2.44 4.92 5.76
CA GLY A 55 -1.83 6.16 5.32
C GLY A 55 -0.31 6.04 5.20
N ILE A 56 0.27 6.70 4.20
CA ILE A 56 1.70 6.62 3.89
C ILE A 56 2.44 7.95 4.10
N GLU A 57 3.75 7.85 4.35
CA GLU A 57 4.71 8.94 4.45
C GLU A 57 5.65 8.97 3.22
N PRO A 58 5.38 9.80 2.20
CA PRO A 58 6.12 9.78 0.93
C PRO A 58 7.61 10.07 1.07
N LYS A 59 8.02 10.89 2.04
CA LYS A 59 9.42 11.27 2.27
C LYS A 59 10.32 10.08 2.61
N PHE A 60 9.74 8.99 3.11
CA PHE A 60 10.45 7.77 3.49
C PHE A 60 10.04 6.55 2.67
N SER A 61 9.31 6.79 1.58
CA SER A 61 8.77 5.77 0.68
C SER A 61 9.37 5.91 -0.71
N GLY A 62 9.34 4.85 -1.51
CA GLY A 62 9.93 4.89 -2.84
C GLY A 62 9.57 3.70 -3.72
N ILE A 63 9.75 3.91 -5.02
CA ILE A 63 9.52 2.92 -6.08
C ILE A 63 10.74 2.90 -6.99
N THR A 64 11.19 1.69 -7.35
CA THR A 64 12.19 1.44 -8.39
C THR A 64 11.53 0.61 -9.48
N ILE A 65 11.74 1.01 -10.73
CA ILE A 65 11.20 0.30 -11.89
C ILE A 65 12.37 -0.16 -12.74
N THR A 66 12.41 -1.45 -13.02
CA THR A 66 13.45 -2.11 -13.80
C THR A 66 12.80 -2.79 -14.99
N GLY A 67 13.23 -2.52 -16.21
CA GLY A 67 12.71 -3.24 -17.38
C GLY A 67 13.59 -4.39 -17.86
N ASP A 68 13.19 -5.03 -18.96
CA ASP A 68 13.73 -6.32 -19.46
C ASP A 68 15.25 -6.45 -19.59
N LYS A 69 15.98 -5.37 -19.92
CA LYS A 69 17.45 -5.39 -20.07
C LYS A 69 18.16 -4.87 -18.82
N GLN A 70 17.52 -5.02 -17.65
CA GLN A 70 18.00 -4.49 -16.36
C GLN A 70 18.16 -2.95 -16.36
N GLN A 71 17.51 -2.25 -17.30
CA GLN A 71 17.53 -0.79 -17.33
C GLN A 71 16.63 -0.23 -16.23
N ILE A 72 17.19 0.66 -15.42
CA ILE A 72 16.42 1.42 -14.43
C ILE A 72 15.67 2.53 -15.15
N VAL A 73 14.36 2.58 -14.95
CA VAL A 73 13.50 3.68 -15.41
C VAL A 73 13.59 4.82 -14.42
N LYS A 74 13.73 6.05 -14.92
CA LYS A 74 13.70 7.25 -14.08
C LYS A 74 12.28 7.51 -13.57
N VAL A 75 12.15 7.49 -12.24
CA VAL A 75 10.92 7.80 -11.51
C VAL A 75 11.16 9.10 -10.76
N GLY A 76 10.24 10.06 -10.91
CA GLY A 76 10.30 11.31 -10.19
C GLY A 76 9.98 11.13 -8.70
N ALA A 77 10.05 12.23 -7.94
CA ALA A 77 9.74 12.19 -6.52
C ALA A 77 8.31 11.67 -6.28
N VAL A 78 8.20 10.60 -5.49
CA VAL A 78 6.91 10.00 -5.14
C VAL A 78 6.10 10.97 -4.28
N LYS A 79 4.78 10.97 -4.47
CA LYS A 79 3.84 11.85 -3.77
C LYS A 79 2.70 11.04 -3.20
N ARG A 80 2.06 11.56 -2.16
CA ARG A 80 0.76 11.06 -1.71
C ARG A 80 -0.32 11.79 -2.50
N ALA A 81 -1.41 11.11 -2.85
CA ALA A 81 -2.58 11.79 -3.39
C ALA A 81 -3.14 12.78 -2.36
N GLU A 82 -3.67 13.90 -2.84
CA GLU A 82 -4.20 14.96 -1.97
C GLU A 82 -5.48 14.51 -1.25
N ASN A 83 -6.35 13.79 -1.97
CA ASN A 83 -7.65 13.33 -1.49
C ASN A 83 -7.64 11.89 -0.98
N ASP A 84 -6.51 11.19 -1.06
CA ASP A 84 -6.36 9.81 -0.59
C ASP A 84 -5.00 9.62 0.08
N LYS A 85 -5.00 9.53 1.42
CA LYS A 85 -3.78 9.40 2.21
C LYS A 85 -3.11 8.03 2.06
N THR A 86 -3.81 7.05 1.50
CA THR A 86 -3.31 5.69 1.30
C THR A 86 -2.69 5.49 -0.07
N GLN A 87 -2.81 6.47 -0.98
CA GLN A 87 -2.35 6.35 -2.35
C GLN A 87 -0.98 7.03 -2.54
N LEU A 88 0.01 6.24 -2.96
CA LEU A 88 1.28 6.71 -3.49
C LEU A 88 1.18 6.89 -5.00
N ILE A 89 1.71 8.00 -5.51
CA ILE A 89 1.82 8.33 -6.92
C ILE A 89 3.31 8.43 -7.26
N ALA A 90 3.77 7.61 -8.19
CA ALA A 90 5.13 7.60 -8.71
C ALA A 90 5.13 8.11 -10.17
N PRO A 91 5.41 9.41 -10.39
CA PRO A 91 5.47 9.96 -11.75
C PRO A 91 6.66 9.38 -12.52
N LEU A 92 6.45 9.07 -13.80
CA LEU A 92 7.53 8.65 -14.69
C LEU A 92 8.12 9.88 -15.40
N GLU A 93 9.44 10.00 -15.40
CA GLU A 93 10.14 11.11 -16.07
C GLU A 93 10.30 10.86 -17.58
N GLN A 94 10.04 9.63 -18.02
CA GLN A 94 10.16 9.20 -19.41
C GLN A 94 9.05 8.21 -19.73
N ALA A 95 8.60 8.22 -20.99
CA ALA A 95 7.67 7.22 -21.48
C ALA A 95 8.34 5.83 -21.48
N LEU A 96 7.56 4.81 -21.07
CA LEU A 96 7.99 3.43 -21.13
C LEU A 96 7.94 2.95 -22.58
N THR A 97 8.98 2.24 -23.01
CA THR A 97 8.96 1.49 -24.27
C THR A 97 8.18 0.19 -24.09
N PRO A 98 7.71 -0.46 -25.17
CA PRO A 98 7.18 -1.81 -25.09
C PRO A 98 8.17 -2.77 -24.40
N GLY A 99 7.66 -3.65 -23.55
CA GLY A 99 8.46 -4.57 -22.72
C GLY A 99 7.84 -4.87 -21.35
N THR A 100 8.49 -5.74 -20.59
CA THR A 100 8.11 -6.05 -19.20
C THR A 100 8.92 -5.22 -18.22
N TYR A 101 8.25 -4.86 -17.12
CA TYR A 101 8.76 -4.00 -16.07
C TYR A 101 8.50 -4.65 -14.72
N GLN A 102 9.55 -4.78 -13.93
CA GLN A 102 9.49 -5.08 -12.51
C GLN A 102 9.37 -3.77 -11.73
N VAL A 103 8.45 -3.76 -10.77
CA VAL A 103 8.24 -2.66 -9.82
C VAL A 103 8.61 -3.17 -8.45
N ASP A 104 9.66 -2.61 -7.86
CA ASP A 104 10.03 -2.82 -6.47
C ASP A 104 9.62 -1.60 -5.66
N TRP A 105 8.86 -1.78 -4.59
CA TRP A 105 8.37 -0.69 -3.76
C TRP A 105 8.71 -0.91 -2.29
N HIS A 106 8.86 0.20 -1.58
CA HIS A 106 8.81 0.22 -0.12
C HIS A 106 8.01 1.44 0.33
N VAL A 107 7.25 1.29 1.41
CA VAL A 107 6.51 2.38 2.02
C VAL A 107 6.72 2.40 3.52
N VAL A 108 6.68 3.60 4.09
CA VAL A 108 6.55 3.80 5.53
C VAL A 108 5.14 4.30 5.80
N SER A 109 4.37 3.58 6.61
CA SER A 109 3.04 4.01 7.04
C SER A 109 3.11 5.11 8.11
N VAL A 110 1.99 5.76 8.36
CA VAL A 110 1.84 6.75 9.44
C VAL A 110 2.08 6.17 10.84
N ASP A 111 2.09 4.84 10.97
CA ASP A 111 2.46 4.12 12.20
C ASP A 111 3.99 3.99 12.39
N GLY A 112 4.78 4.40 11.39
CA GLY A 112 6.24 4.38 11.40
C GLY A 112 6.90 3.10 10.88
N HIS A 113 6.14 2.06 10.52
CA HIS A 113 6.71 0.80 10.04
C HIS A 113 6.95 0.80 8.53
N LYS A 114 8.08 0.20 8.13
CA LYS A 114 8.41 0.00 6.72
C LYS A 114 7.91 -1.35 6.22
N THR A 115 7.17 -1.35 5.13
CA THR A 115 6.84 -2.56 4.35
C THR A 115 7.40 -2.44 2.94
N LYS A 116 7.53 -3.59 2.26
CA LYS A 116 8.06 -3.68 0.89
C LYS A 116 7.38 -4.79 0.12
N GLY A 117 7.47 -4.72 -1.19
CA GLY A 117 7.01 -5.77 -2.09
C GLY A 117 7.44 -5.49 -3.52
N SER A 118 7.03 -6.39 -4.42
CA SER A 118 7.31 -6.26 -5.84
C SER A 118 6.20 -6.87 -6.69
N TYR A 119 6.10 -6.42 -7.93
CA TYR A 119 5.22 -6.99 -8.95
C TYR A 119 5.73 -6.67 -10.35
N HIS A 120 5.16 -7.29 -11.38
CA HIS A 120 5.49 -7.03 -12.77
C HIS A 120 4.28 -6.54 -13.56
N PHE A 121 4.53 -5.81 -14.65
CA PHE A 121 3.54 -5.49 -15.68
C PHE A 121 4.25 -5.34 -17.03
N SER A 122 3.50 -5.36 -18.14
CA SER A 122 4.06 -5.16 -19.47
C SER A 122 3.37 -4.04 -20.22
N VAL A 123 4.12 -3.33 -21.06
CA VAL A 123 3.63 -2.33 -22.01
C VAL A 123 3.70 -2.91 -23.42
N LYS A 124 2.64 -2.71 -24.23
CA LYS A 124 2.58 -3.12 -25.63
C LYS A 124 3.26 -2.14 -26.57
#